data_AF-U2FQI6-F1
#
_entry.id   AF-U2FQI6-F1
#
_cell.length_a   1.000
_cell.length_b   1.000
_cell.length_c   1.000
_cell.angle_alpha   90.00
_cell.angle_beta   90.00
_cell.angle_gamma   90.00
#
_symmetry.space_group_name_H-M   'P 1'
#
loop_
_entity.id
_entity.type
_entity.pdbx_description
1 polymer ?
#
loop_
_entity_poly.entity_id
_entity_poly.type
_entity_poly.pdbx_seq_one_letter_code
_entity_poly.pdbx_strand_id
1 'polypeptide(L)'
;MPHGLVATATHDHKRGEDARARLAVLSEIPDAWRAVSLDWSALNLPHRGRAHRDLAWAPGPAAEAMLYQTLVGCWPPALAPDDAAGLAGLAARVAQWQTKAVREAKRHSDWLAPEPDYEHACETFVRAILTPRGAGDFAHRLHAFVARIAPAGVVNSLTQTTLRIASPGVPDLYQGTECWDHSLVDPDNRRDVPFDALAAERVDDPVASYLPAWPDARVKRALIERMLALRARWPATFADGAYVPLRVRGGLARHAVAFARCDAAATVVIVATRLASRLLGEAPGMPRVAPARWGDTAVVLPRGIEGPWIDWLNGRDTIDVRDGVLALRRCLAGLPVAVLVAARVGS
;
A
#
# COMPACT_ATOMS: atom_id res chain seq x y z
N MET A 1 -8.28 6.30 -23.19
CA MET A 1 -9.59 6.57 -22.56
C MET A 1 -9.43 7.69 -21.53
N PRO A 2 -9.52 8.98 -21.91
CA PRO A 2 -9.25 10.11 -21.00
C PRO A 2 -10.25 10.22 -19.83
N HIS A 3 -11.43 9.60 -19.94
CA HIS A 3 -12.47 9.61 -18.90
C HIS A 3 -12.77 8.22 -18.32
N GLY A 4 -11.88 7.25 -18.53
CA GLY A 4 -12.02 5.94 -17.89
C GLY A 4 -11.80 6.03 -16.38
N LEU A 5 -12.47 5.16 -15.62
CA LEU A 5 -12.22 5.03 -14.18
C LEU A 5 -10.79 4.50 -13.94
N VAL A 6 -10.09 5.13 -13.02
CA VAL A 6 -8.79 4.67 -12.50
C VAL A 6 -9.04 4.10 -11.11
N ALA A 7 -9.32 2.80 -11.06
CA ALA A 7 -9.66 2.09 -9.83
C ALA A 7 -8.49 1.27 -9.30
N THR A 8 -8.31 1.28 -7.99
CA THR A 8 -7.32 0.47 -7.27
C THR A 8 -7.95 -0.46 -6.24
N ALA A 9 -9.24 -0.33 -5.95
CA ALA A 9 -10.05 -1.25 -5.16
C ALA A 9 -11.50 -1.16 -5.64
N THR A 10 -12.24 -2.27 -5.54
CA THR A 10 -13.68 -2.36 -5.86
C THR A 10 -14.35 -3.40 -4.96
N HIS A 11 -15.66 -3.59 -5.00
CA HIS A 11 -16.31 -4.70 -4.29
C HIS A 11 -15.89 -6.10 -4.76
N ASP A 12 -15.23 -6.22 -5.91
CA ASP A 12 -14.80 -7.50 -6.50
C ASP A 12 -13.29 -7.76 -6.41
N HIS A 13 -12.53 -6.88 -5.77
CA HIS A 13 -11.09 -7.07 -5.62
C HIS A 13 -10.79 -8.34 -4.81
N LYS A 14 -9.70 -9.05 -5.16
CA LYS A 14 -9.29 -10.27 -4.44
C LYS A 14 -8.52 -9.98 -3.15
N ARG A 15 -7.86 -8.82 -3.09
CA ARG A 15 -7.11 -8.29 -1.95
C ARG A 15 -7.20 -6.77 -1.99
N GLY A 16 -7.33 -6.15 -0.82
CA GLY A 16 -7.38 -4.70 -0.68
C GLY A 16 -6.16 -4.00 -1.26
N GLU A 17 -6.30 -2.71 -1.57
CA GLU A 17 -5.24 -1.98 -2.27
C GLU A 17 -3.93 -1.88 -1.47
N ASP A 18 -4.03 -1.71 -0.16
CA ASP A 18 -2.87 -1.59 0.72
C ASP A 18 -2.27 -2.95 1.07
N ALA A 19 -3.11 -4.00 1.14
CA ALA A 19 -2.62 -5.38 1.21
C ALA A 19 -1.75 -5.73 -0.01
N ARG A 20 -2.14 -5.32 -1.21
CA ARG A 20 -1.34 -5.52 -2.43
C ARG A 20 -0.08 -4.66 -2.43
N ALA A 21 -0.17 -3.40 -2.01
CA ALA A 21 0.98 -2.50 -1.90
C ALA A 21 2.05 -3.04 -0.93
N ARG A 22 1.62 -3.62 0.20
CA ARG A 22 2.51 -4.31 1.14
C ARG A 22 3.10 -5.58 0.55
N LEU A 23 2.30 -6.40 -0.10
CA LEU A 23 2.79 -7.64 -0.74
C LEU A 23 3.81 -7.39 -1.83
N ALA A 24 3.71 -6.28 -2.56
CA ALA A 24 4.70 -5.91 -3.57
C ALA A 24 6.11 -5.76 -2.99
N VAL A 25 6.26 -5.42 -1.70
CA VAL A 25 7.55 -5.32 -1.01
C VAL A 25 8.30 -6.65 -1.02
N LEU A 26 7.60 -7.79 -0.97
CA LEU A 26 8.23 -9.12 -0.98
C LEU A 26 9.12 -9.34 -2.22
N SER A 27 8.78 -8.70 -3.34
CA SER A 27 9.58 -8.75 -4.57
C SER A 27 10.91 -8.00 -4.49
N GLU A 28 11.06 -7.07 -3.54
CA GLU A 28 12.31 -6.33 -3.31
C GLU A 28 13.30 -7.09 -2.41
N ILE A 29 12.77 -8.02 -1.61
CA ILE A 29 13.47 -8.83 -0.61
C ILE A 29 13.20 -10.34 -0.75
N PRO A 30 13.35 -10.92 -1.97
CA PRO A 30 12.93 -12.30 -2.24
C PRO A 30 13.63 -13.34 -1.37
N ASP A 31 14.93 -13.16 -1.07
CA ASP A 31 15.69 -14.09 -0.24
C ASP A 31 15.24 -14.06 1.22
N ALA A 32 15.00 -12.86 1.76
CA ALA A 32 14.49 -12.70 3.13
C ALA A 32 13.07 -13.27 3.25
N TRP A 33 12.22 -13.05 2.24
CA TRP A 33 10.88 -13.65 2.19
C TRP A 33 10.92 -15.18 2.15
N ARG A 34 11.80 -15.75 1.31
CA ARG A 34 11.98 -17.20 1.21
C ARG A 34 12.43 -17.79 2.55
N ALA A 35 13.42 -17.18 3.20
CA ALA A 35 13.94 -17.63 4.49
C ALA A 35 12.82 -17.66 5.55
N VAL A 36 12.12 -16.54 5.76
CA VAL A 36 11.06 -16.50 6.80
C VAL A 36 9.90 -17.44 6.49
N SER A 37 9.54 -17.62 5.22
CA SER A 37 8.44 -18.52 4.85
C SER A 37 8.78 -19.99 5.14
N LEU A 38 10.03 -20.40 4.92
CA LEU A 38 10.50 -21.74 5.26
C LEU A 38 10.60 -21.92 6.77
N ASP A 39 11.08 -20.91 7.50
CA ASP A 39 11.14 -20.93 8.96
C ASP A 39 9.75 -21.05 9.58
N TRP A 40 8.76 -20.30 9.07
CA TRP A 40 7.37 -20.41 9.51
C TRP A 40 6.77 -21.78 9.18
N SER A 41 7.04 -22.30 7.99
CA SER A 41 6.60 -23.63 7.58
C SER A 41 7.16 -24.73 8.49
N ALA A 42 8.43 -24.60 8.91
CA ALA A 42 9.04 -25.50 9.88
C ALA A 42 8.42 -25.33 11.29
N LEU A 43 8.18 -24.09 11.72
CA LEU A 43 7.56 -23.80 13.01
C LEU A 43 6.13 -24.37 13.12
N ASN A 44 5.38 -24.36 12.02
CA ASN A 44 3.98 -24.77 11.97
C ASN A 44 3.78 -26.26 11.66
N LEU A 45 4.85 -27.05 11.52
CA LEU A 45 4.81 -28.50 11.33
C LEU A 45 3.84 -29.22 12.30
N PRO A 46 3.85 -28.94 13.62
CA PRO A 46 2.97 -29.61 14.59
C PRO A 46 1.47 -29.32 14.39
N HIS A 47 1.12 -28.29 13.61
CA HIS A 47 -0.27 -27.87 13.40
C HIS A 47 -0.87 -28.42 12.11
N ARG A 48 -0.07 -29.07 11.25
CA ARG A 48 -0.52 -29.62 9.97
C ARG A 48 -1.53 -30.75 10.18
N GLY A 49 -2.58 -30.73 9.38
CA GLY A 49 -3.59 -31.80 9.34
C GLY A 49 -3.07 -33.06 8.66
N ARG A 50 -3.92 -34.09 8.65
CA ARG A 50 -3.63 -35.39 8.01
C ARG A 50 -3.46 -35.25 6.48
N ALA A 51 -2.93 -36.29 5.85
CA ALA A 51 -2.86 -36.39 4.40
C ALA A 51 -4.25 -36.31 3.76
N HIS A 52 -4.33 -35.71 2.57
CA HIS A 52 -5.57 -35.55 1.81
C HIS A 52 -5.28 -35.69 0.32
N ARG A 53 -5.85 -36.70 -0.33
CA ARG A 53 -5.62 -36.99 -1.76
C ARG A 53 -4.12 -37.10 -2.07
N ASP A 54 -3.61 -36.24 -2.94
CA ASP A 54 -2.21 -36.12 -3.36
C ASP A 54 -1.34 -35.29 -2.39
N LEU A 55 -1.91 -34.73 -1.33
CA LEU A 55 -1.21 -33.97 -0.31
C LEU A 55 -0.77 -34.87 0.85
N ALA A 56 0.52 -34.80 1.20
CA ALA A 56 1.05 -35.49 2.39
C ALA A 56 0.48 -34.95 3.73
N TRP A 57 -0.04 -33.72 3.72
CA TRP A 57 -0.64 -33.04 4.87
C TRP A 57 -1.54 -31.89 4.40
N ALA A 58 -2.55 -31.54 5.19
CA ALA A 58 -3.40 -30.36 4.96
C ALA A 58 -2.89 -29.15 5.76
N PRO A 59 -2.92 -27.92 5.22
CA PRO A 59 -3.49 -27.50 3.92
C PRO A 59 -2.64 -27.83 2.68
N GLY A 60 -1.43 -28.36 2.85
CA GLY A 60 -0.48 -28.62 1.77
C GLY A 60 0.38 -27.39 1.41
N PRO A 61 1.51 -27.61 0.72
CA PRO A 61 2.57 -26.60 0.60
C PRO A 61 2.14 -25.33 -0.15
N ALA A 62 1.36 -25.47 -1.22
CA ALA A 62 0.91 -24.33 -2.00
C ALA A 62 -0.10 -23.46 -1.24
N ALA A 63 -1.06 -24.10 -0.55
CA ALA A 63 -2.06 -23.40 0.24
C ALA A 63 -1.45 -22.75 1.50
N GLU A 64 -0.49 -23.41 2.15
CA GLU A 64 0.28 -22.83 3.27
C GLU A 64 1.09 -21.59 2.81
N ALA A 65 1.80 -21.68 1.68
CA ALA A 65 2.55 -20.55 1.14
C ALA A 65 1.64 -19.35 0.76
N MET A 66 0.48 -19.63 0.18
CA MET A 66 -0.51 -18.59 -0.14
C MET A 66 -1.13 -17.99 1.13
N LEU A 67 -1.35 -18.79 2.17
CA LEU A 67 -1.81 -18.33 3.48
C LEU A 67 -0.81 -17.36 4.11
N TYR A 68 0.50 -17.65 4.07
CA TYR A 68 1.51 -16.72 4.59
C TYR A 68 1.51 -15.36 3.89
N GLN A 69 1.40 -15.34 2.56
CA GLN A 69 1.24 -14.07 1.84
C GLN A 69 -0.06 -13.36 2.25
N THR A 70 -1.16 -14.08 2.33
CA THR A 70 -2.44 -13.50 2.75
C THR A 70 -2.34 -12.86 4.13
N LEU A 71 -1.77 -13.56 5.11
CA LEU A 71 -1.55 -13.05 6.45
C LEU A 71 -0.64 -11.83 6.49
N VAL A 72 0.48 -11.84 5.74
CA VAL A 72 1.35 -10.67 5.59
C VAL A 72 0.57 -9.47 5.03
N GLY A 73 -0.24 -9.69 3.99
CA GLY A 73 -1.02 -8.64 3.34
C GLY A 73 -2.13 -8.07 4.21
N CYS A 74 -2.90 -8.92 4.89
CA CYS A 74 -4.10 -8.49 5.63
C CYS A 74 -3.85 -8.14 7.11
N TRP A 75 -2.61 -8.28 7.61
CA TRP A 75 -2.27 -7.96 9.00
C TRP A 75 -2.61 -6.50 9.35
N PRO A 76 -3.53 -6.23 10.29
CA PRO A 76 -3.90 -4.87 10.65
C PRO A 76 -2.75 -4.11 11.33
N PRO A 77 -2.54 -2.80 11.03
CA PRO A 77 -1.47 -2.01 11.65
C PRO A 77 -1.56 -1.94 13.19
N ALA A 78 -2.78 -1.94 13.74
CA ALA A 78 -3.02 -1.86 15.19
C ALA A 78 -2.98 -3.23 15.90
N LEU A 79 -2.87 -4.35 15.16
CA LEU A 79 -2.93 -5.69 15.76
C LEU A 79 -1.58 -6.06 16.39
N ALA A 80 -1.58 -6.11 17.72
CA ALA A 80 -0.47 -6.63 18.52
C ALA A 80 -0.43 -8.17 18.49
N PRO A 81 0.75 -8.80 18.58
CA PRO A 81 0.87 -10.26 18.54
C PRO A 81 0.38 -10.95 19.84
N ASP A 82 0.15 -10.19 20.91
CA ASP A 82 -0.45 -10.69 22.17
C ASP A 82 -1.95 -10.38 22.28
N ASP A 83 -2.54 -9.68 21.30
CA ASP A 83 -3.98 -9.41 21.27
C ASP A 83 -4.74 -10.67 20.83
N ALA A 84 -5.02 -11.55 21.79
CA ALA A 84 -5.73 -12.80 21.55
C ALA A 84 -7.11 -12.61 20.89
N ALA A 85 -7.83 -11.54 21.25
CA ALA A 85 -9.14 -11.24 20.68
C ALA A 85 -9.02 -10.77 19.23
N GLY A 86 -8.09 -9.86 18.96
CA GLY A 86 -7.79 -9.38 17.60
C GLY A 86 -7.28 -10.50 16.69
N LEU A 87 -6.42 -11.39 17.20
CA LEU A 87 -5.93 -12.56 16.48
C LEU A 87 -7.04 -13.57 16.18
N ALA A 88 -7.95 -13.81 17.13
CA ALA A 88 -9.12 -14.66 16.89
C ALA A 88 -10.04 -14.07 15.80
N GLY A 89 -10.25 -12.75 15.81
CA GLY A 89 -10.99 -12.04 14.77
C GLY A 89 -10.32 -12.14 13.40
N LEU A 90 -8.99 -11.97 13.33
CA LEU A 90 -8.23 -12.17 12.10
C LEU A 90 -8.30 -13.61 11.60
N ALA A 91 -8.17 -14.59 12.50
CA ALA A 91 -8.25 -16.01 12.17
C ALA A 91 -9.61 -16.37 11.56
N ALA A 92 -10.71 -15.83 12.10
CA ALA A 92 -12.04 -16.04 11.54
C ALA A 92 -12.17 -15.50 10.10
N ARG A 93 -11.69 -14.27 9.85
CA ARG A 93 -11.67 -13.66 8.51
C ARG A 93 -10.84 -14.47 7.52
N VAL A 94 -9.65 -14.91 7.95
CA VAL A 94 -8.72 -15.67 7.10
C VAL A 94 -9.21 -17.09 6.85
N ALA A 95 -9.84 -17.75 7.83
CA ALA A 95 -10.45 -19.06 7.63
C ALA A 95 -11.57 -19.01 6.58
N GLN A 96 -12.46 -18.01 6.66
CA GLN A 96 -13.52 -17.80 5.65
C GLN A 96 -12.92 -17.58 4.25
N TRP A 97 -11.90 -16.73 4.15
CA TRP A 97 -11.16 -16.53 2.91
C TRP A 97 -10.52 -17.83 2.40
N GLN A 98 -9.92 -18.63 3.28
CA GLN A 98 -9.21 -19.85 2.89
C GLN A 98 -10.17 -20.89 2.33
N THR A 99 -11.34 -21.08 2.96
CA THR A 99 -12.41 -21.96 2.44
C THR A 99 -12.84 -21.51 1.04
N LYS A 100 -13.06 -20.21 0.84
CA LYS A 100 -13.38 -19.66 -0.49
C LYS A 100 -12.24 -19.93 -1.47
N ALA A 101 -10.99 -19.67 -1.09
CA ALA A 101 -9.83 -19.85 -1.96
C ALA A 101 -9.61 -21.32 -2.38
N VAL A 102 -9.80 -22.29 -1.48
CA VAL A 102 -9.63 -23.71 -1.81
C VAL A 102 -10.75 -24.23 -2.71
N ARG A 103 -11.99 -23.74 -2.54
CA ARG A 103 -13.12 -24.06 -3.43
C ARG A 103 -12.98 -23.43 -4.82
N GLU A 104 -12.51 -22.19 -4.90
CA GLU A 104 -12.21 -21.53 -6.18
C GLU A 104 -11.09 -22.23 -6.96
N ALA A 105 -10.11 -22.80 -6.25
CA ALA A 105 -9.01 -23.53 -6.88
C ALA A 105 -9.43 -24.90 -7.45
N LYS A 106 -10.51 -25.51 -6.94
CA LYS A 106 -11.08 -26.79 -7.40
C LYS A 106 -10.13 -27.99 -7.40
N ARG A 107 -9.03 -27.92 -6.63
CA ARG A 107 -8.01 -29.00 -6.54
C ARG A 107 -8.31 -29.99 -5.41
N HIS A 108 -8.67 -29.48 -4.25
CA HIS A 108 -8.81 -30.28 -3.02
C HIS A 108 -10.16 -30.07 -2.29
N SER A 109 -10.98 -29.11 -2.76
CA SER A 109 -12.40 -28.92 -2.43
C SER A 109 -13.07 -28.17 -3.60
N ASP A 110 -14.40 -28.18 -3.68
CA ASP A 110 -15.20 -27.52 -4.74
C ASP A 110 -16.50 -26.92 -4.16
N TRP A 111 -17.14 -26.01 -4.89
CA TRP A 111 -18.43 -25.42 -4.48
C TRP A 111 -19.61 -26.40 -4.58
N LEU A 112 -19.61 -27.29 -5.58
CA LEU A 112 -20.66 -28.29 -5.83
C LEU A 112 -20.42 -29.57 -5.04
N ALA A 113 -19.16 -29.90 -4.77
CA ALA A 113 -18.75 -31.05 -3.96
C ALA A 113 -17.71 -30.62 -2.93
N PRO A 114 -18.11 -29.97 -1.82
CA PRO A 114 -17.20 -29.59 -0.74
C PRO A 114 -16.54 -30.81 -0.10
N GLU A 115 -15.32 -30.61 0.41
CA GLU A 115 -14.54 -31.60 1.17
C GLU A 115 -14.40 -31.13 2.63
N PRO A 116 -15.39 -31.42 3.51
CA PRO A 116 -15.48 -30.80 4.83
C PRO A 116 -14.29 -31.10 5.74
N ASP A 117 -13.74 -32.31 5.68
CA ASP A 117 -12.60 -32.71 6.51
C ASP A 117 -11.33 -31.93 6.15
N TYR A 118 -11.11 -31.71 4.85
CA TYR A 118 -9.97 -30.90 4.38
C TYR A 118 -10.17 -29.42 4.71
N GLU A 119 -11.37 -28.88 4.52
CA GLU A 119 -11.71 -27.50 4.89
C GLU A 119 -11.56 -27.27 6.40
N HIS A 120 -12.02 -28.22 7.22
CA HIS A 120 -11.85 -28.17 8.66
C HIS A 120 -10.39 -28.26 9.09
N ALA A 121 -9.58 -29.09 8.43
CA ALA A 121 -8.14 -29.15 8.68
C ALA A 121 -7.43 -27.83 8.33
N CYS A 122 -7.83 -27.18 7.23
CA CYS A 122 -7.34 -25.86 6.84
C CYS A 122 -7.70 -24.79 7.88
N GLU A 123 -8.96 -24.74 8.31
CA GLU A 123 -9.42 -23.82 9.35
C GLU A 123 -8.69 -24.05 10.68
N THR A 124 -8.56 -25.31 11.10
CA THR A 124 -7.83 -25.69 12.31
C THR A 124 -6.38 -25.23 12.25
N PHE A 125 -5.72 -25.38 11.11
CA PHE A 125 -4.36 -24.88 10.90
C PHE A 125 -4.29 -23.35 11.09
N VAL A 126 -5.17 -22.58 10.44
CA VAL A 126 -5.22 -21.10 10.57
C VAL A 126 -5.40 -20.68 12.03
N ARG A 127 -6.36 -21.28 12.74
CA ARG A 127 -6.62 -20.97 14.15
C ARG A 127 -5.42 -21.32 15.03
N ALA A 128 -4.79 -22.47 14.78
CA ALA A 128 -3.67 -22.96 15.57
C ALA A 128 -2.41 -22.08 15.44
N ILE A 129 -2.10 -21.59 14.24
CA ILE A 129 -0.91 -20.75 14.01
C ILE A 129 -1.11 -19.31 14.51
N LEU A 130 -2.35 -18.81 14.53
CA LEU A 130 -2.69 -17.47 15.05
C LEU A 130 -3.03 -17.47 16.55
N THR A 131 -2.92 -18.60 17.24
CA THR A 131 -3.07 -18.64 18.70
C THR A 131 -1.77 -18.16 19.35
N PRO A 132 -1.78 -17.06 20.14
CA PRO A 132 -0.57 -16.57 20.79
C PRO A 132 -0.13 -17.52 21.90
N ARG A 133 1.17 -17.82 21.92
CA ARG A 133 1.88 -18.66 22.89
C ARG A 133 3.17 -18.00 23.40
N GLY A 134 3.49 -16.79 22.93
CA GLY A 134 4.60 -15.95 23.37
C GLY A 134 5.62 -15.69 22.26
N ALA A 135 6.69 -14.95 22.61
CA ALA A 135 7.63 -14.32 21.66
C ALA A 135 8.28 -15.22 20.59
N GLY A 136 8.25 -16.55 20.76
CA GLY A 136 8.81 -17.51 19.80
C GLY A 136 7.82 -18.06 18.77
N ASP A 137 6.51 -17.80 18.93
CA ASP A 137 5.45 -18.36 18.11
C ASP A 137 5.35 -17.72 16.71
N PHE A 138 4.43 -18.26 15.90
CA PHE A 138 4.21 -17.77 14.54
C PHE A 138 3.63 -16.35 14.51
N ALA A 139 2.66 -16.02 15.36
CA ALA A 139 2.00 -14.71 15.36
C ALA A 139 3.01 -13.58 15.65
N HIS A 140 3.92 -13.78 16.61
CA HIS A 140 4.99 -12.85 16.94
C HIS A 140 6.00 -12.70 15.81
N ARG A 141 6.44 -13.80 15.19
CA ARG A 141 7.38 -13.77 14.07
C ARG A 141 6.78 -13.12 12.83
N LEU A 142 5.50 -13.40 12.55
CA LEU A 142 4.76 -12.75 11.48
C LEU A 142 4.60 -11.25 11.76
N HIS A 143 4.19 -10.88 12.97
CA HIS A 143 4.07 -9.47 13.37
C HIS A 143 5.40 -8.72 13.19
N ALA A 144 6.51 -9.28 13.67
CA ALA A 144 7.85 -8.68 13.52
C ALA A 144 8.24 -8.52 12.04
N PHE A 145 7.95 -9.51 11.20
CA PHE A 145 8.20 -9.41 9.77
C PHE A 145 7.32 -8.35 9.10
N VAL A 146 6.01 -8.30 9.42
CA VAL A 146 5.09 -7.28 8.91
C VAL A 146 5.55 -5.89 9.35
N ALA A 147 5.90 -5.70 10.62
CA ALA A 147 6.37 -4.42 11.15
C ALA A 147 7.62 -3.93 10.42
N ARG A 148 8.56 -4.84 10.11
CA ARG A 148 9.75 -4.53 9.31
C ARG A 148 9.41 -3.99 7.91
N ILE A 149 8.47 -4.62 7.21
CA ILE A 149 8.15 -4.26 5.81
C ILE A 149 7.07 -3.18 5.70
N ALA A 150 6.29 -2.93 6.76
CA ALA A 150 5.14 -2.04 6.73
C ALA A 150 5.49 -0.63 6.24
N PRO A 151 6.63 -0.01 6.64
CA PRO A 151 6.97 1.31 6.12
C PRO A 151 7.20 1.34 4.60
N ALA A 152 7.76 0.28 4.00
CA ALA A 152 7.86 0.17 2.55
C ALA A 152 6.48 -0.05 1.90
N GLY A 153 5.59 -0.80 2.56
CA GLY A 153 4.20 -0.96 2.15
C GLY A 153 3.45 0.36 2.12
N VAL A 154 3.62 1.20 3.15
CA VAL A 154 3.05 2.56 3.23
C VAL A 154 3.59 3.45 2.11
N VAL A 155 4.89 3.37 1.80
CA VAL A 155 5.46 4.09 0.63
C VAL A 155 4.75 3.68 -0.66
N ASN A 156 4.55 2.39 -0.87
CA ASN A 156 3.85 1.88 -2.05
C ASN A 156 2.38 2.32 -2.08
N SER A 157 1.69 2.29 -0.94
CA SER A 157 0.30 2.72 -0.81
C SER A 157 0.13 4.21 -1.14
N LEU A 158 0.92 5.09 -0.51
CA LEU A 158 0.85 6.54 -0.76
C LEU A 158 1.21 6.85 -2.22
N THR A 159 2.20 6.14 -2.77
CA THR A 159 2.55 6.24 -4.20
C THR A 159 1.38 5.84 -5.09
N GLN A 160 0.77 4.68 -4.87
CA GLN A 160 -0.36 4.21 -5.66
C GLN A 160 -1.56 5.18 -5.55
N THR A 161 -1.86 5.69 -4.35
CA THR A 161 -2.90 6.70 -4.12
C THR A 161 -2.62 7.98 -4.90
N THR A 162 -1.40 8.54 -4.83
CA THR A 162 -1.03 9.74 -5.60
C THR A 162 -1.13 9.51 -7.10
N LEU A 163 -0.61 8.38 -7.59
CA LEU A 163 -0.65 8.05 -9.02
C LEU A 163 -2.08 7.84 -9.52
N ARG A 164 -2.94 7.15 -8.75
CA ARG A 164 -4.36 6.97 -9.07
C ARG A 164 -5.05 8.32 -9.27
N ILE A 165 -4.85 9.24 -8.35
CA ILE A 165 -5.55 10.54 -8.37
C ILE A 165 -4.94 11.48 -9.43
N ALA A 166 -3.63 11.43 -9.67
CA ALA A 166 -2.98 12.37 -10.57
C ALA A 166 -2.96 11.96 -12.05
N SER A 167 -3.13 10.67 -12.35
CA SER A 167 -3.11 10.15 -13.71
C SER A 167 -4.32 10.65 -14.55
N PRO A 168 -4.22 10.61 -15.89
CA PRO A 168 -5.38 10.81 -16.77
C PRO A 168 -6.48 9.78 -16.47
N GLY A 169 -7.74 10.21 -16.54
CA GLY A 169 -8.89 9.43 -16.09
C GLY A 169 -9.59 10.03 -14.87
N VAL A 170 -10.65 9.35 -14.44
CA VAL A 170 -11.45 9.69 -13.27
C VAL A 170 -11.04 8.77 -12.12
N PRO A 171 -10.37 9.26 -11.07
CA PRO A 171 -9.96 8.41 -9.97
C PRO A 171 -11.18 7.89 -9.21
N ASP A 172 -11.25 6.57 -9.05
CA ASP A 172 -12.26 5.90 -8.27
C ASP A 172 -11.73 5.63 -6.85
N LEU A 173 -12.59 5.80 -5.85
CA LEU A 173 -12.29 5.58 -4.44
C LEU A 173 -13.35 4.67 -3.85
N TYR A 174 -12.99 3.41 -3.61
CA TYR A 174 -13.89 2.47 -2.95
C TYR A 174 -14.09 2.85 -1.48
N GLN A 175 -15.28 2.64 -0.94
CA GLN A 175 -15.64 3.06 0.41
C GLN A 175 -14.66 2.57 1.48
N GLY A 176 -14.23 3.47 2.37
CA GLY A 176 -13.30 3.15 3.46
C GLY A 176 -11.83 3.05 3.03
N THR A 177 -11.51 3.14 1.73
CA THR A 177 -10.12 3.12 1.24
C THR A 177 -9.39 4.46 1.38
N GLU A 178 -10.07 5.47 1.92
CA GLU A 178 -9.43 6.63 2.56
C GLU A 178 -8.57 6.23 3.77
N CYS A 179 -8.85 5.07 4.37
CA CYS A 179 -8.02 4.39 5.37
C CYS A 179 -7.18 3.26 4.75
N TRP A 180 -6.45 2.52 5.60
CA TRP A 180 -5.70 1.35 5.17
C TRP A 180 -6.61 0.15 4.83
N ASP A 181 -6.69 -0.20 3.55
CA ASP A 181 -7.44 -1.32 3.02
C ASP A 181 -6.62 -2.61 3.03
N HIS A 182 -6.68 -3.29 4.17
CA HIS A 182 -6.15 -4.63 4.37
C HIS A 182 -7.25 -5.72 4.29
N SER A 183 -8.31 -5.45 3.51
CA SER A 183 -9.39 -6.40 3.32
C SER A 183 -8.98 -7.57 2.41
N LEU A 184 -9.70 -8.68 2.56
CA LEU A 184 -9.68 -9.85 1.71
C LEU A 184 -10.82 -9.77 0.70
N VAL A 185 -10.90 -10.75 -0.20
CA VAL A 185 -12.04 -10.88 -1.12
C VAL A 185 -13.37 -10.91 -0.37
N ASP A 186 -14.43 -10.49 -1.05
CA ASP A 186 -15.83 -10.65 -0.67
C ASP A 186 -16.10 -11.96 0.14
N PRO A 187 -16.80 -11.89 1.29
CA PRO A 187 -17.48 -10.72 1.86
C PRO A 187 -16.61 -9.80 2.72
N ASP A 188 -15.31 -10.07 2.90
CA ASP A 188 -14.47 -9.30 3.82
C ASP A 188 -14.28 -7.82 3.41
N ASN A 189 -14.31 -7.55 2.10
CA ASN A 189 -14.25 -6.19 1.56
C ASN A 189 -15.60 -5.44 1.60
N ARG A 190 -16.68 -6.05 2.12
CA ARG A 190 -18.00 -5.43 2.28
C ARG A 190 -18.32 -5.04 3.73
N ARG A 191 -17.33 -5.05 4.62
CA ARG A 191 -17.50 -4.62 6.01
C ARG A 191 -17.91 -3.15 6.08
N ASP A 192 -18.66 -2.81 7.14
CA ASP A 192 -19.14 -1.46 7.36
C ASP A 192 -17.99 -0.45 7.50
N VAL A 193 -18.22 0.75 6.98
CA VAL A 193 -17.28 1.87 7.04
C VAL A 193 -17.77 2.86 8.09
N PRO A 194 -16.94 3.25 9.08
CA PRO A 194 -17.36 4.16 10.15
C PRO A 194 -17.35 5.63 9.68
N PHE A 195 -18.22 5.98 8.73
CA PHE A 195 -18.24 7.31 8.10
C PHE A 195 -18.39 8.46 9.09
N ASP A 196 -19.21 8.32 10.13
CA ASP A 196 -19.41 9.37 11.14
C ASP A 196 -18.11 9.70 11.88
N ALA A 197 -17.33 8.67 12.25
CA ALA A 197 -16.04 8.86 12.91
C ALA A 197 -15.01 9.49 11.95
N LEU A 198 -15.00 9.07 10.68
CA LEU A 198 -14.12 9.62 9.66
C LEU A 198 -14.43 11.09 9.35
N ALA A 199 -15.72 11.46 9.31
CA ALA A 199 -16.17 12.82 9.08
C ALA A 199 -15.86 13.75 10.28
N ALA A 200 -15.93 13.23 11.50
CA ALA A 200 -15.58 13.97 12.71
C ALA A 200 -14.06 14.21 12.86
N GLU A 201 -13.23 13.30 12.36
CA GLU A 201 -11.78 13.39 12.45
C GLU A 201 -11.19 14.25 11.33
N ARG A 202 -11.08 15.56 11.58
CA ARG A 202 -10.47 16.47 10.60
C ARG A 202 -8.98 16.19 10.42
N VAL A 203 -8.49 16.37 9.20
CA VAL A 203 -7.08 16.30 8.86
C VAL A 203 -6.70 17.59 8.15
N ASP A 204 -6.55 18.72 8.84
CA ASP A 204 -6.29 20.02 8.19
C ASP A 204 -4.80 20.39 8.10
N ASP A 205 -3.93 19.73 8.87
CA ASP A 205 -2.51 20.04 8.95
C ASP A 205 -1.74 19.59 7.67
N PRO A 206 -0.51 20.05 7.42
CA PRO A 206 0.32 19.54 6.34
C PRO A 206 0.34 18.01 6.30
N VAL A 207 0.20 17.39 5.12
CA VAL A 207 0.10 15.91 5.00
C VAL A 207 1.29 15.20 5.67
N ALA A 208 2.49 15.78 5.57
CA ALA A 208 3.71 15.26 6.20
C ALA A 208 3.62 15.17 7.73
N SER A 209 2.80 16.00 8.39
CA SER A 209 2.64 15.99 9.85
C SER A 209 1.99 14.70 10.37
N TYR A 210 1.21 14.02 9.53
CA TYR A 210 0.54 12.76 9.86
C TYR A 210 1.42 11.53 9.59
N LEU A 211 2.54 11.67 8.86
CA LEU A 211 3.40 10.54 8.51
C LEU A 211 4.02 9.80 9.73
N PRO A 212 4.43 10.47 10.82
CA PRO A 212 4.93 9.77 12.01
C PRO A 212 3.90 8.84 12.66
N ALA A 213 2.61 9.20 12.56
CA ALA A 213 1.49 8.43 13.06
C ALA A 213 0.81 7.60 11.97
N TRP A 214 1.53 7.23 10.90
CA TRP A 214 0.96 6.52 9.75
C TRP A 214 0.04 5.33 10.06
N PRO A 215 0.18 4.54 11.16
CA PRO A 215 -0.76 3.44 11.42
C PRO A 215 -2.22 3.87 11.53
N ASP A 216 -2.51 5.12 11.89
CA ASP A 216 -3.87 5.67 11.99
C ASP A 216 -4.51 6.06 10.64
N ALA A 217 -3.76 5.95 9.55
CA ALA A 217 -4.18 6.26 8.17
C ALA A 217 -4.50 7.74 7.88
N ARG A 218 -4.36 8.66 8.84
CA ARG A 218 -4.62 10.10 8.62
C ARG A 218 -3.76 10.68 7.51
N VAL A 219 -2.52 10.20 7.36
CA VAL A 219 -1.64 10.60 6.24
C VAL A 219 -2.21 10.26 4.87
N LYS A 220 -2.87 9.10 4.73
CA LYS A 220 -3.50 8.67 3.49
C LYS A 220 -4.78 9.47 3.24
N ARG A 221 -5.62 9.67 4.26
CA ARG A 221 -6.84 10.47 4.15
C ARG A 221 -6.53 11.92 3.80
N ALA A 222 -5.58 12.53 4.48
CA ALA A 222 -5.10 13.88 4.17
C ALA A 222 -4.60 13.96 2.73
N LEU A 223 -3.74 13.02 2.29
CA LEU A 223 -3.26 12.95 0.91
C LEU A 223 -4.41 12.91 -0.10
N ILE A 224 -5.41 12.05 0.11
CA ILE A 224 -6.58 11.93 -0.77
C ILE A 224 -7.34 13.24 -0.83
N GLU A 225 -7.63 13.85 0.32
CA GLU A 225 -8.36 15.12 0.41
C GLU A 225 -7.64 16.25 -0.35
N ARG A 226 -6.33 16.43 -0.14
CA ARG A 226 -5.54 17.47 -0.86
C ARG A 226 -5.53 17.18 -2.34
N MET A 227 -5.36 15.93 -2.75
CA MET A 227 -5.30 15.55 -4.16
C MET A 227 -6.64 15.72 -4.87
N LEU A 228 -7.76 15.47 -4.19
CA LEU A 228 -9.10 15.75 -4.74
C LEU A 228 -9.37 17.25 -4.81
N ALA A 229 -8.98 18.02 -3.79
CA ALA A 229 -9.04 19.48 -3.83
C ALA A 229 -8.18 20.07 -4.97
N LEU A 230 -7.01 19.48 -5.24
CA LEU A 230 -6.15 19.85 -6.35
C LEU A 230 -6.87 19.70 -7.70
N ARG A 231 -7.51 18.54 -7.91
CA ARG A 231 -8.27 18.26 -9.13
C ARG A 231 -9.47 19.19 -9.27
N ALA A 232 -10.17 19.47 -8.17
CA ALA A 232 -11.31 20.39 -8.16
C ALA A 232 -10.86 21.84 -8.46
N ARG A 233 -9.64 22.22 -8.07
CA ARG A 233 -9.08 23.54 -8.35
C ARG A 233 -8.66 23.72 -9.81
N TRP A 234 -8.16 22.66 -10.46
CA TRP A 234 -7.69 22.68 -11.85
C TRP A 234 -8.29 21.54 -12.69
N PRO A 235 -9.62 21.51 -12.89
CA PRO A 235 -10.29 20.36 -13.52
C PRO A 235 -9.82 20.11 -14.95
N ALA A 236 -9.66 21.17 -15.76
CA ALA A 236 -9.18 21.07 -17.14
C ALA A 236 -7.75 20.50 -17.21
N THR A 237 -6.87 20.86 -16.27
CA THR A 237 -5.47 20.37 -16.25
C THR A 237 -5.42 18.85 -16.03
N PHE A 238 -6.36 18.30 -15.25
CA PHE A 238 -6.45 16.87 -14.99
C PHE A 238 -7.33 16.09 -15.97
N ALA A 239 -8.34 16.72 -16.56
CA ALA A 239 -9.20 16.09 -17.56
C ALA A 239 -8.52 16.05 -18.93
N ASP A 240 -8.10 17.22 -19.43
CA ASP A 240 -7.69 17.43 -20.82
C ASP A 240 -6.22 17.88 -20.96
N GLY A 241 -5.61 18.34 -19.85
CA GLY A 241 -4.22 18.78 -19.82
C GLY A 241 -3.25 17.65 -20.19
N ALA A 242 -2.16 18.03 -20.88
CA ALA A 242 -1.17 17.12 -21.39
C ALA A 242 -0.50 16.32 -20.25
N TYR A 243 -0.21 15.05 -20.53
CA TYR A 243 0.60 14.18 -19.68
C TYR A 243 2.03 14.18 -20.19
N VAL A 244 2.96 14.72 -19.40
CA VAL A 244 4.38 14.83 -19.78
C VAL A 244 5.22 13.95 -18.86
N PRO A 245 5.75 12.80 -19.33
CA PRO A 245 6.71 12.03 -18.55
C PRO A 245 7.96 12.87 -18.25
N LEU A 246 8.42 12.86 -16.99
CA LEU A 246 9.60 13.61 -16.59
C LEU A 246 10.77 12.68 -16.35
N ARG A 247 11.95 13.05 -16.88
CA ARG A 247 13.17 12.28 -16.67
C ARG A 247 13.67 12.46 -15.26
N VAL A 248 13.95 11.36 -14.57
CA VAL A 248 14.73 11.35 -13.32
C VAL A 248 16.19 11.02 -13.65
N ARG A 249 17.13 11.77 -13.08
CA ARG A 249 18.59 11.55 -13.19
C ARG A 249 19.22 11.38 -11.81
N GLY A 250 20.47 10.90 -11.77
CA GLY A 250 21.25 10.69 -10.55
C GLY A 250 21.23 9.24 -10.06
N GLY A 251 21.96 8.97 -8.98
CA GLY A 251 22.27 7.59 -8.53
C GLY A 251 21.06 6.72 -8.19
N LEU A 252 19.95 7.33 -7.76
CA LEU A 252 18.72 6.61 -7.40
C LEU A 252 17.56 6.87 -8.37
N ALA A 253 17.83 7.25 -9.62
CA ALA A 253 16.79 7.58 -10.60
C ALA A 253 15.73 6.48 -10.78
N ARG A 254 16.11 5.20 -10.67
CA ARG A 254 15.19 4.05 -10.77
C ARG A 254 14.17 3.97 -9.63
N HIS A 255 14.39 4.68 -8.53
CA HIS A 255 13.58 4.67 -7.31
C HIS A 255 12.54 5.78 -7.28
N ALA A 256 12.39 6.55 -8.35
CA ALA A 256 11.33 7.54 -8.48
C ALA A 256 10.65 7.45 -9.85
N VAL A 257 9.37 7.80 -9.87
CA VAL A 257 8.59 8.05 -11.09
C VAL A 257 8.11 9.49 -11.02
N ALA A 258 8.20 10.20 -12.14
CA ALA A 258 7.74 11.57 -12.21
C ALA A 258 7.05 11.88 -13.54
N PHE A 259 6.00 12.69 -13.48
CA PHE A 259 5.32 13.23 -14.65
C PHE A 259 4.70 14.58 -14.31
N ALA A 260 4.34 15.36 -15.33
CA ALA A 260 3.55 16.57 -15.18
C ALA A 260 2.17 16.44 -15.84
N ARG A 261 1.17 17.10 -15.25
CA ARG A 261 -0.08 17.48 -15.90
C ARG A 261 -0.01 18.97 -16.20
N CYS A 262 -0.20 19.38 -17.45
CA CYS A 262 -0.08 20.78 -17.82
C CYS A 262 -1.11 21.22 -18.86
N ASP A 263 -1.64 22.42 -18.66
CA ASP A 263 -2.47 23.16 -19.60
C ASP A 263 -2.16 24.67 -19.52
N ALA A 264 -3.02 25.52 -20.08
CA ALA A 264 -2.86 26.97 -20.02
C ALA A 264 -2.96 27.57 -18.60
N ALA A 265 -3.63 26.90 -17.66
CA ALA A 265 -3.89 27.42 -16.32
C ALA A 265 -2.82 26.99 -15.30
N ALA A 266 -2.31 25.76 -15.39
CA ALA A 266 -1.34 25.26 -14.42
C ALA A 266 -0.41 24.20 -14.99
N THR A 267 0.72 24.03 -14.29
CA THR A 267 1.54 22.83 -14.37
C THR A 267 1.60 22.17 -12.99
N VAL A 268 1.24 20.89 -12.93
CA VAL A 268 1.30 20.06 -11.73
C VAL A 268 2.33 18.96 -11.95
N VAL A 269 3.41 18.99 -11.19
CA VAL A 269 4.47 17.96 -11.21
C VAL A 269 4.20 16.96 -10.09
N ILE A 270 4.16 15.69 -10.46
CA ILE A 270 4.00 14.56 -9.56
C ILE A 270 5.33 13.82 -9.48
N VAL A 271 5.78 13.55 -8.26
CA VAL A 271 6.95 12.70 -8.00
C VAL A 271 6.54 11.64 -6.98
N ALA A 272 6.81 10.38 -7.26
CA ALA A 272 6.49 9.28 -6.35
C ALA A 272 7.67 8.30 -6.21
N THR A 273 7.93 7.87 -4.98
CA THR A 273 8.98 6.90 -4.65
C THR A 273 8.54 5.49 -5.02
N ARG A 274 9.43 4.68 -5.58
CA ARG A 274 9.20 3.24 -5.80
C ARG A 274 10.42 2.42 -5.41
N LEU A 275 10.20 1.14 -5.14
CA LEU A 275 11.26 0.21 -4.78
C LEU A 275 12.04 0.71 -3.54
N ALA A 276 11.30 1.10 -2.50
CA ALA A 276 11.86 1.81 -1.35
C ALA A 276 12.47 0.90 -0.29
N SER A 277 12.19 -0.41 -0.31
CA SER A 277 12.52 -1.33 0.79
C SER A 277 14.01 -1.29 1.13
N ARG A 278 14.88 -1.43 0.12
CA ARG A 278 16.33 -1.40 0.32
C ARG A 278 16.86 -0.03 0.75
N LEU A 279 16.17 1.05 0.37
CA LEU A 279 16.56 2.42 0.72
C LEU A 279 16.18 2.78 2.16
N LEU A 280 15.11 2.19 2.67
CA LEU A 280 14.61 2.32 4.03
C LEU A 280 15.47 1.52 5.03
N GLY A 281 15.99 0.36 4.62
CA GLY A 281 16.79 -0.54 5.47
C GLY A 281 15.92 -1.43 6.36
N GLU A 282 16.54 -2.12 7.32
CA GLU A 282 15.88 -3.17 8.14
C GLU A 282 15.00 -2.63 9.28
N ALA A 283 15.26 -1.42 9.77
CA ALA A 283 14.51 -0.79 10.86
C ALA A 283 14.20 0.68 10.53
N PRO A 284 13.32 0.94 9.55
CA PRO A 284 13.03 2.31 9.14
C PRO A 284 12.22 3.05 10.20
N GLY A 285 12.73 4.22 10.63
CA GLY A 285 12.02 5.09 11.57
C GLY A 285 10.85 5.88 10.97
N MET A 286 10.69 5.87 9.64
CA MET A 286 9.63 6.60 8.93
C MET A 286 9.35 5.94 7.57
N PRO A 287 8.09 5.90 7.08
CA PRO A 287 7.77 5.44 5.73
C PRO A 287 8.13 6.46 4.64
N ARG A 288 9.41 6.87 4.59
CA ARG A 288 10.00 7.68 3.52
C ARG A 288 11.51 7.49 3.47
N VAL A 289 12.09 7.61 2.28
CA VAL A 289 13.55 7.62 2.11
C VAL A 289 14.12 8.89 2.76
N ALA A 290 15.15 8.73 3.60
CA ALA A 290 15.77 9.88 4.26
C ALA A 290 16.33 10.87 3.21
N PRO A 291 16.18 12.20 3.40
CA PRO A 291 16.44 13.17 2.35
C PRO A 291 17.88 13.11 1.83
N ALA A 292 18.85 12.91 2.74
CA ALA A 292 20.26 12.78 2.40
C ALA A 292 20.56 11.57 1.49
N ARG A 293 19.79 10.48 1.59
CA ARG A 293 20.01 9.27 0.76
C ARG A 293 19.70 9.52 -0.72
N TRP A 294 18.85 10.49 -1.05
CA TRP A 294 18.58 10.84 -2.44
C TRP A 294 19.81 11.39 -3.17
N GLY A 295 20.82 11.92 -2.46
CA GLY A 295 22.07 12.38 -3.06
C GLY A 295 21.84 13.41 -4.17
N ASP A 296 22.37 13.12 -5.36
CA ASP A 296 22.27 13.93 -6.57
C ASP A 296 20.98 13.67 -7.38
N THR A 297 20.10 12.78 -6.91
CA THR A 297 18.91 12.35 -7.64
C THR A 297 17.91 13.50 -7.77
N ALA A 298 17.45 13.74 -9.00
CA ALA A 298 16.61 14.87 -9.32
C ALA A 298 15.72 14.63 -10.55
N VAL A 299 14.58 15.31 -10.58
CA VAL A 299 13.69 15.40 -11.74
C VAL A 299 14.16 16.54 -12.64
N VAL A 300 14.25 16.27 -13.94
CA VAL A 300 14.57 17.28 -14.96
C VAL A 300 13.26 17.82 -15.53
N LEU A 301 13.05 19.13 -15.38
CA LEU A 301 11.90 19.82 -15.94
C LEU A 301 12.17 20.21 -17.40
N PRO A 302 11.18 20.07 -18.30
CA PRO A 302 11.21 20.64 -19.62
C PRO A 302 11.43 22.16 -19.59
N ARG A 303 12.02 22.70 -20.66
CA ARG A 303 12.13 24.16 -20.85
C ARG A 303 10.75 24.79 -20.90
N GLY A 304 10.61 26.01 -20.36
CA GLY A 304 9.35 26.76 -20.34
C GLY A 304 8.37 26.37 -19.23
N ILE A 305 8.76 25.46 -18.33
CA ILE A 305 8.01 25.19 -17.10
C ILE A 305 8.73 25.90 -15.94
N GLU A 306 8.25 27.09 -15.62
CA GLU A 306 8.84 27.98 -14.63
C GLU A 306 7.97 28.07 -13.37
N GLY A 307 8.62 28.42 -12.27
CA GLY A 307 7.96 28.60 -10.97
C GLY A 307 7.24 29.96 -10.83
N PRO A 308 6.81 30.30 -9.61
CA PRO A 308 7.11 29.62 -8.35
C PRO A 308 6.42 28.26 -8.23
N TRP A 309 7.11 27.29 -7.63
CA TRP A 309 6.60 25.94 -7.37
C TRP A 309 6.13 25.85 -5.94
N ILE A 310 4.88 25.47 -5.72
CA ILE A 310 4.28 25.30 -4.40
C ILE A 310 4.12 23.82 -4.07
N ASP A 311 4.52 23.38 -2.88
CA ASP A 311 4.20 22.03 -2.38
C ASP A 311 2.72 21.94 -1.97
N TRP A 312 1.88 21.43 -2.85
CA TRP A 312 0.45 21.35 -2.62
C TRP A 312 0.06 20.49 -1.41
N LEU A 313 0.87 19.49 -1.05
CA LEU A 313 0.54 18.57 0.05
C LEU A 313 0.82 19.17 1.43
N ASN A 314 1.81 20.06 1.53
CA ASN A 314 2.29 20.56 2.81
C ASN A 314 2.09 22.07 3.01
N GLY A 315 1.65 22.80 1.99
CA GLY A 315 1.33 24.23 2.09
C GLY A 315 2.24 25.11 1.21
N ARG A 316 2.13 26.43 1.41
CA ARG A 316 2.65 27.44 0.46
C ARG A 316 4.17 27.64 0.45
N ASP A 317 4.94 26.71 1.02
CA ASP A 317 6.39 26.77 0.92
C ASP A 317 6.78 26.61 -0.55
N THR A 318 7.57 27.56 -1.04
CA THR A 318 8.07 27.51 -2.40
C THR A 318 9.23 26.52 -2.47
N ILE A 319 9.15 25.60 -3.42
CA ILE A 319 10.25 24.69 -3.73
C ILE A 319 11.15 25.37 -4.76
N ASP A 320 12.38 25.68 -4.33
CA ASP A 320 13.40 26.25 -5.21
C ASP A 320 13.79 25.25 -6.31
N VAL A 321 13.66 25.70 -7.56
CA VAL A 321 14.06 24.98 -8.76
C VAL A 321 15.18 25.75 -9.42
N ARG A 322 16.36 25.15 -9.44
CA ARG A 322 17.56 25.74 -10.06
C ARG A 322 17.87 25.02 -11.36
N ASP A 323 18.12 25.79 -12.42
CA ASP A 323 18.51 25.28 -13.74
C ASP A 323 17.55 24.21 -14.30
N GLY A 324 16.25 24.32 -14.01
CA GLY A 324 15.23 23.36 -14.44
C GLY A 324 15.31 22.00 -13.72
N VAL A 325 15.90 21.95 -12.53
CA VAL A 325 16.12 20.69 -11.79
C VAL A 325 15.42 20.74 -10.43
N LEU A 326 14.59 19.72 -10.17
CA LEU A 326 13.91 19.46 -8.90
C LEU A 326 14.64 18.38 -8.13
N ALA A 327 15.38 18.75 -7.09
CA ALA A 327 16.13 17.80 -6.28
C ALA A 327 15.21 16.94 -5.39
N LEU A 328 15.33 15.60 -5.48
CA LEU A 328 14.45 14.68 -4.73
C LEU A 328 14.63 14.80 -3.22
N ARG A 329 15.85 15.11 -2.76
CA ARG A 329 16.13 15.41 -1.34
C ARG A 329 15.34 16.61 -0.80
N ARG A 330 14.80 17.47 -1.65
CA ARG A 330 13.98 18.62 -1.26
C ARG A 330 12.50 18.27 -1.35
N CYS A 331 12.03 17.83 -2.51
CA CYS A 331 10.59 17.60 -2.71
C CYS A 331 10.06 16.37 -1.96
N LEU A 332 10.87 15.33 -1.72
CA LEU A 332 10.48 14.14 -0.94
C LEU A 332 10.99 14.21 0.51
N ALA A 333 11.21 15.43 1.01
CA ALA A 333 11.75 15.62 2.36
C ALA A 333 10.75 15.22 3.45
N GLY A 334 9.47 15.55 3.26
CA GLY A 334 8.40 15.26 4.24
C GLY A 334 7.66 13.94 3.97
N LEU A 335 7.55 13.52 2.71
CA LEU A 335 6.69 12.41 2.26
C LEU A 335 7.40 11.57 1.20
N PRO A 336 6.97 10.31 0.97
CA PRO A 336 7.47 9.49 -0.15
C PRO A 336 6.91 9.92 -1.52
N VAL A 337 6.04 10.93 -1.55
CA VAL A 337 5.44 11.53 -2.74
C VAL A 337 5.52 13.05 -2.64
N ALA A 338 5.56 13.73 -3.78
CA ALA A 338 5.52 15.19 -3.86
C ALA A 338 4.60 15.64 -4.99
N VAL A 339 3.88 16.73 -4.76
CA VAL A 339 2.94 17.31 -5.72
C VAL A 339 3.17 18.80 -5.76
N LEU A 340 3.82 19.25 -6.82
CA LEU A 340 4.28 20.62 -6.96
C LEU A 340 3.46 21.35 -8.01
N VAL A 341 2.97 22.53 -7.68
CA VAL A 341 2.10 23.31 -8.57
C VAL A 341 2.76 24.62 -8.94
N ALA A 342 2.81 24.90 -10.23
CA ALA A 342 3.08 26.21 -10.79
C ALA A 342 1.82 26.71 -11.51
N ALA A 343 1.11 27.65 -10.89
CA ALA A 343 -0.06 28.28 -11.48
C ALA A 343 0.38 29.37 -12.47
N ARG A 344 -0.23 29.42 -13.65
CA ARG A 344 -0.03 30.52 -14.59
C ARG A 344 -0.99 31.64 -14.19
N VAL A 345 -0.45 32.80 -13.82
CA VAL A 345 -1.27 34.00 -13.64
C VAL A 345 -1.81 34.36 -15.03
N GLY A 346 -3.13 34.42 -15.17
CA GLY A 346 -3.75 34.83 -16.42
C GLY A 346 -3.16 36.17 -16.87
N SER A 347 -2.68 36.21 -18.11
CA SER A 347 -2.31 37.45 -18.81
C SER A 347 -3.51 38.35 -18.99
#